data_AF-A0A6G0Z3T1-F1
#
_entry.id   AF-A0A6G0Z3T1-F1
#
_cell.length_a   1.000
_cell.length_b   1.000
_cell.length_c   1.000
_cell.angle_alpha   90.00
_cell.angle_beta   90.00
_cell.angle_gamma   90.00
#
_symmetry.space_group_name_H-M   'P 1'
#
loop_
_entity.id
_entity.type
_entity.pdbx_description
1 polymer ?
#
loop_
_entity_poly.entity_id
_entity_poly.type
_entity_poly.pdbx_seq_one_letter_code
_entity_poly.pdbx_strand_id
1 'polypeptide(L)'
;MFTNEEPIPGWANTMKSIPGLSIGLGLGAIHVLHADPNIQIIMVPADNVANMIITAAHHASKTRSKPIIPVFNYVPHHMAPLLTFGQSVKLIMDNIIEKKLFSDKQLWKPNVVIAKSKILFNILFFIYHYLPAYFIDCCFWIVGKKPRATKIYKKVKIMMNDMRYFATTDFKFDNRNVKALISSQSDEDKQLFNFDITNINWNDYFLISILGTKKYILKDSDDATIGQKRHQKVLHFSQPMTFLTVISYQPLVKSHYIESNKETNQRVSFHTAVTRISTEKVEEHLYHFIHHYQKRELYLHV
;
A
#
# COMPACT_ATOMS: atom_id res chain seq x y z
N MET A 1 1.43 -12.72 -4.49
CA MET A 1 2.57 -11.79 -4.53
C MET A 1 3.00 -11.65 -5.98
N PHE A 2 3.74 -10.60 -6.31
CA PHE A 2 4.27 -10.39 -7.66
C PHE A 2 5.62 -11.09 -7.79
N THR A 3 5.98 -11.47 -9.01
CA THR A 3 7.32 -11.93 -9.37
C THR A 3 8.32 -10.76 -9.34
N ASN A 4 9.55 -11.02 -8.91
CA ASN A 4 10.63 -10.04 -8.94
C ASN A 4 11.29 -9.99 -10.33
N GLU A 5 11.64 -11.15 -10.88
CA GLU A 5 12.42 -11.31 -12.10
C GLU A 5 11.75 -12.26 -13.09
N GLU A 6 11.49 -13.51 -12.68
CA GLU A 6 11.10 -14.58 -13.61
C GLU A 6 9.64 -15.04 -13.45
N PRO A 7 9.03 -15.64 -14.49
CA PRO A 7 9.45 -15.58 -15.89
C PRO A 7 9.23 -14.19 -16.51
N ILE A 8 8.44 -13.33 -15.84
CA ILE A 8 8.13 -11.97 -16.27
C ILE A 8 8.09 -11.10 -15.01
N PRO A 9 8.84 -9.98 -14.91
CA PRO A 9 8.82 -9.12 -13.75
C PRO A 9 7.43 -8.51 -13.48
N GLY A 10 7.03 -8.47 -12.21
CA GLY A 10 5.78 -7.83 -11.78
C GLY A 10 4.53 -8.60 -12.20
N TRP A 11 4.65 -9.85 -12.63
CA TRP A 11 3.52 -10.66 -13.00
C TRP A 11 2.74 -11.13 -11.76
N ALA A 12 1.41 -11.06 -11.85
CA ALA A 12 0.49 -11.66 -10.89
C ALA A 12 -0.86 -11.91 -11.59
N ASN A 13 -1.55 -12.97 -11.18
CA ASN A 13 -2.84 -13.39 -11.76
C ASN A 13 -4.03 -13.27 -10.80
N THR A 14 -3.80 -12.81 -9.57
CA THR A 14 -4.81 -12.81 -8.51
C THR A 14 -4.97 -11.43 -7.87
N MET A 15 -6.22 -11.00 -7.73
CA MET A 15 -6.61 -9.85 -6.91
C MET A 15 -7.07 -10.28 -5.50
N LYS A 16 -6.83 -11.53 -5.11
CA LYS A 16 -7.22 -12.01 -3.77
C LYS A 16 -6.16 -11.60 -2.75
N SER A 17 -6.58 -11.27 -1.52
CA SER A 17 -5.68 -10.95 -0.39
C SER A 17 -4.79 -9.72 -0.69
N ILE A 18 -3.48 -9.80 -0.40
CA ILE A 18 -2.52 -8.69 -0.43
C ILE A 18 -2.49 -7.94 -1.77
N PRO A 19 -2.39 -8.58 -2.96
CA PRO A 19 -2.46 -7.85 -4.23
C PRO A 19 -3.75 -7.03 -4.39
N GLY A 20 -4.91 -7.57 -4.01
CA GLY A 20 -6.18 -6.85 -4.07
C GLY A 20 -6.24 -5.66 -3.11
N LEU A 21 -5.68 -5.83 -1.91
CA LEU A 21 -5.52 -4.74 -0.95
C LEU A 21 -4.62 -3.64 -1.53
N SER A 22 -3.44 -3.98 -2.05
CA SER A 22 -2.51 -3.02 -2.67
C SER A 22 -3.14 -2.26 -3.84
N ILE A 23 -3.90 -2.95 -4.69
CA ILE A 23 -4.68 -2.32 -5.77
C ILE A 23 -5.72 -1.36 -5.20
N GLY A 24 -6.47 -1.78 -4.19
CA GLY A 24 -7.47 -0.93 -3.55
C GLY A 24 -6.87 0.34 -2.96
N LEU A 25 -5.70 0.24 -2.32
CA LEU A 25 -4.94 1.39 -1.81
C LEU A 25 -4.47 2.30 -2.97
N GLY A 26 -3.85 1.72 -3.99
CA GLY A 26 -3.30 2.46 -5.14
C GLY A 26 -4.35 3.13 -6.03
N LEU A 27 -5.57 2.60 -6.08
CA LEU A 27 -6.69 3.24 -6.79
C LEU A 27 -7.42 4.29 -5.94
N GLY A 28 -7.08 4.44 -4.65
CA GLY A 28 -7.87 5.24 -3.71
C GLY A 28 -9.27 4.66 -3.45
N ALA A 29 -9.43 3.35 -3.59
CA ALA A 29 -10.64 2.64 -3.16
C ALA A 29 -10.61 2.33 -1.66
N ILE A 30 -9.41 2.21 -1.09
CA ILE A 30 -9.17 1.93 0.32
C ILE A 30 -8.25 3.03 0.85
N HIS A 31 -8.68 3.68 1.94
CA HIS A 31 -7.95 4.79 2.57
C HIS A 31 -7.46 4.47 3.98
N VAL A 32 -7.95 3.39 4.59
CA VAL A 32 -7.64 3.06 5.98
C VAL A 32 -7.20 1.61 6.02
N LEU A 33 -6.00 1.36 6.54
CA LEU A 33 -5.43 0.03 6.75
C LEU A 33 -5.44 -0.33 8.24
N HIS A 34 -5.98 -1.48 8.63
CA HIS A 34 -5.87 -1.98 10.01
C HIS A 34 -4.57 -2.78 10.16
N ALA A 35 -3.51 -2.11 10.57
CA ALA A 35 -2.19 -2.71 10.75
C ALA A 35 -1.39 -1.94 11.81
N ASP A 36 -0.34 -2.56 12.34
CA ASP A 36 0.69 -1.85 13.07
C ASP A 36 1.77 -1.39 12.07
N PRO A 37 2.01 -0.08 11.93
CA PRO A 37 3.00 0.44 10.97
C PRO A 37 4.44 0.02 11.28
N ASN A 38 4.73 -0.42 12.52
CA ASN A 38 6.06 -0.76 12.99
C ASN A 38 6.38 -2.26 12.87
N ILE A 39 5.41 -3.09 12.54
CA ILE A 39 5.61 -4.53 12.39
C ILE A 39 6.22 -4.84 11.02
N GLN A 40 7.18 -5.77 11.01
CA GLN A 40 7.81 -6.26 9.79
C GLN A 40 6.78 -6.98 8.91
N ILE A 41 6.71 -6.62 7.63
CA ILE A 41 5.88 -7.34 6.68
C ILE A 41 6.55 -8.67 6.31
N ILE A 42 5.78 -9.75 6.32
CA ILE A 42 6.25 -11.07 5.86
C ILE A 42 5.85 -11.22 4.41
N MET A 43 6.81 -10.86 3.55
CA MET A 43 6.65 -10.83 2.11
C MET A 43 7.91 -11.37 1.45
N VAL A 44 7.69 -12.19 0.43
CA VAL A 44 8.72 -12.70 -0.48
C VAL A 44 8.16 -12.71 -1.91
N PRO A 45 8.98 -12.53 -2.95
CA PRO A 45 8.51 -12.59 -4.34
C PRO A 45 8.03 -13.98 -4.75
N ALA A 46 7.09 -14.05 -5.69
CA ALA A 46 6.42 -15.29 -6.05
C ALA A 46 7.35 -16.30 -6.77
N ASP A 47 8.26 -15.78 -7.60
CA ASP A 47 9.31 -16.52 -8.31
C ASP A 47 10.35 -17.08 -7.36
N ASN A 48 10.82 -16.31 -6.37
CA ASN A 48 11.72 -16.86 -5.35
C ASN A 48 11.07 -17.97 -4.53
N VAL A 49 9.76 -17.90 -4.26
CA VAL A 49 9.02 -19.01 -3.63
C VAL A 49 9.04 -20.26 -4.52
N ALA A 50 8.82 -20.11 -5.82
CA ALA A 50 8.86 -21.23 -6.76
C ALA A 50 10.25 -21.86 -6.81
N ASN A 51 11.31 -21.05 -6.88
CA ASN A 51 12.69 -21.51 -6.85
C ASN A 51 13.03 -22.26 -5.55
N MET A 52 12.60 -21.72 -4.40
CA MET A 52 12.76 -22.39 -3.11
C MET A 52 12.07 -23.77 -3.08
N ILE A 53 10.85 -23.89 -3.61
CA ILE A 53 10.12 -25.17 -3.68
C ILE A 53 10.86 -26.19 -4.56
N ILE A 54 11.36 -25.77 -5.72
CA ILE A 54 12.11 -26.64 -6.65
C ILE A 54 13.38 -27.15 -5.95
N THR A 55 14.16 -26.25 -5.34
CA THR A 55 15.38 -26.61 -4.62
C THR A 55 15.09 -27.51 -3.42
N ALA A 56 14.03 -27.25 -2.66
CA ALA A 56 13.63 -28.09 -1.54
C ALA A 56 13.22 -29.50 -1.98
N ALA A 57 12.51 -29.63 -3.11
CA ALA A 57 12.14 -30.91 -3.69
C ALA A 57 13.36 -31.73 -4.13
N HIS A 58 14.34 -31.07 -4.77
CA HIS A 58 15.61 -31.69 -5.13
C HIS A 58 16.43 -32.11 -3.90
N HIS A 59 16.47 -31.28 -2.84
CA HIS A 59 17.10 -31.66 -1.58
C HIS A 59 16.41 -32.88 -0.94
N ALA A 60 15.08 -32.93 -0.96
CA ALA A 60 14.30 -34.05 -0.43
C ALA A 60 14.59 -35.36 -1.19
N SER A 61 14.78 -35.31 -2.51
CA SER A 61 15.09 -36.51 -3.30
C SER A 61 16.43 -37.14 -2.90
N LYS A 62 17.42 -36.31 -2.52
CA LYS A 62 18.74 -36.75 -2.04
C LYS A 62 18.77 -37.19 -0.58
N THR A 63 17.78 -36.79 0.22
CA THR A 63 17.76 -37.02 1.67
C THR A 63 16.64 -37.96 2.13
N ARG A 64 16.05 -38.71 1.19
CA ARG A 64 14.89 -39.59 1.39
C ARG A 64 15.04 -40.62 2.51
N SER A 65 16.26 -41.03 2.85
CA SER A 65 16.55 -41.99 3.93
C SER A 65 16.59 -41.38 5.33
N LYS A 66 16.53 -40.04 5.47
CA LYS A 66 16.58 -39.40 6.78
C LYS A 66 15.23 -39.54 7.51
N PRO A 67 15.24 -39.88 8.82
CA PRO A 67 14.00 -40.09 9.59
C PRO A 67 13.23 -38.79 9.86
N ILE A 68 13.90 -37.63 9.78
CA ILE A 68 13.29 -36.32 10.05
C ILE A 68 13.15 -35.54 8.74
N ILE A 69 11.92 -35.14 8.44
CA ILE A 69 11.61 -34.29 7.27
C ILE A 69 11.93 -32.84 7.64
N PRO A 70 12.86 -32.16 6.93
CA PRO A 70 13.16 -30.77 7.21
C PRO A 70 11.99 -29.86 6.84
N VAL A 71 11.71 -28.87 7.69
CA VAL A 71 10.73 -27.81 7.43
C VAL A 71 11.47 -26.55 6.98
N PHE A 72 11.09 -26.02 5.82
CA PHE A 72 11.68 -24.81 5.24
C PHE A 72 10.73 -23.63 5.39
N ASN A 73 10.94 -22.79 6.41
CA ASN A 73 10.18 -21.56 6.60
C ASN A 73 10.80 -20.43 5.77
N TYR A 74 10.27 -20.19 4.57
CA TYR A 74 10.75 -19.11 3.71
C TYR A 74 10.13 -17.77 4.09
N VAL A 75 10.88 -16.99 4.86
CA VAL A 75 10.47 -15.70 5.43
C VAL A 75 11.59 -14.67 5.27
N PRO A 76 11.27 -13.35 5.21
CA PRO A 76 12.30 -12.31 5.06
C PRO A 76 13.08 -12.04 6.36
N HIS A 77 12.64 -12.59 7.50
CA HIS A 77 13.24 -12.33 8.80
C HIS A 77 14.72 -12.77 8.82
N HIS A 78 15.66 -11.88 9.13
CA HIS A 78 17.11 -12.14 9.07
C HIS A 78 17.64 -12.65 7.71
N MET A 79 16.88 -12.44 6.63
CA MET A 79 17.20 -12.87 5.26
C MET A 79 16.97 -11.79 4.23
N ALA A 80 16.36 -10.67 4.58
CA ALA A 80 16.14 -9.53 3.70
C ALA A 80 16.30 -8.23 4.49
N PRO A 81 16.50 -7.09 3.82
CA PRO A 81 16.45 -5.78 4.47
C PRO A 81 15.12 -5.59 5.18
N LEU A 82 15.14 -4.99 6.38
CA LEU A 82 13.94 -4.76 7.17
C LEU A 82 12.94 -3.90 6.39
N LEU A 83 11.69 -4.37 6.34
CA LEU A 83 10.58 -3.64 5.74
C LEU A 83 9.37 -3.72 6.66
N THR A 84 8.89 -2.59 7.16
CA THR A 84 7.67 -2.52 7.97
C THR A 84 6.43 -2.25 7.12
N PHE A 85 5.23 -2.47 7.67
CA PHE A 85 3.98 -2.05 7.02
C PHE A 85 3.99 -0.56 6.67
N GLY A 86 4.43 0.31 7.58
CA GLY A 86 4.53 1.75 7.33
C GLY A 86 5.48 2.08 6.17
N GLN A 87 6.66 1.46 6.14
CA GLN A 87 7.63 1.65 5.06
C GLN A 87 7.11 1.13 3.72
N SER A 88 6.44 -0.02 3.70
CA SER A 88 5.86 -0.60 2.48
C SER A 88 4.81 0.31 1.85
N VAL A 89 3.86 0.82 2.65
CA VAL A 89 2.82 1.75 2.17
C VAL A 89 3.46 3.04 1.66
N LYS A 90 4.44 3.59 2.39
CA LYS A 90 5.18 4.77 1.97
C LYS A 90 5.86 4.56 0.61
N LEU A 91 6.67 3.52 0.46
CA LEU A 91 7.37 3.21 -0.79
C LEU A 91 6.40 3.07 -1.97
N ILE A 92 5.27 2.38 -1.78
CA ILE A 92 4.27 2.22 -2.84
C ILE A 92 3.67 3.58 -3.21
N MET A 93 3.25 4.39 -2.23
CA MET A 93 2.62 5.68 -2.47
C MET A 93 3.59 6.69 -3.10
N ASP A 94 4.83 6.74 -2.62
CA ASP A 94 5.89 7.61 -3.16
C ASP A 94 6.17 7.25 -4.63
N ASN A 95 6.33 5.96 -4.96
CA ASN A 95 6.48 5.53 -6.35
C ASN A 95 5.29 5.92 -7.24
N ILE A 96 4.05 5.79 -6.76
CA ILE A 96 2.87 6.19 -7.53
C ILE A 96 2.88 7.69 -7.82
N ILE A 97 3.19 8.52 -6.81
CA ILE A 97 3.13 9.98 -6.91
C ILE A 97 4.31 10.53 -7.70
N GLU A 98 5.54 10.20 -7.30
CA GLU A 98 6.77 10.77 -7.85
C GLU A 98 6.96 10.39 -9.33
N LYS A 99 6.69 9.12 -9.66
CA LYS A 99 6.79 8.62 -11.04
C LYS A 99 5.49 8.79 -11.83
N LYS A 100 4.48 9.45 -11.25
CA LYS A 100 3.17 9.73 -11.87
C LYS A 100 2.48 8.47 -12.43
N LEU A 101 2.59 7.34 -11.73
CA LEU A 101 2.06 6.03 -12.15
C LEU A 101 0.56 5.89 -11.85
N PHE A 102 -0.23 6.86 -12.28
CA PHE A 102 -1.67 6.89 -12.02
C PHE A 102 -2.42 5.93 -12.94
N SER A 103 -3.50 5.33 -12.43
CA SER A 103 -4.35 4.42 -13.20
C SER A 103 -5.52 5.16 -13.85
N ASP A 104 -5.89 4.72 -15.05
CA ASP A 104 -7.11 5.16 -15.75
C ASP A 104 -8.38 4.81 -14.95
N LYS A 105 -8.26 3.85 -14.02
CA LYS A 105 -9.31 3.36 -13.14
C LYS A 105 -9.26 3.95 -11.74
N GLN A 106 -8.40 4.96 -11.50
CA GLN A 106 -8.30 5.62 -10.20
C GLN A 106 -9.68 6.13 -9.74
N LEU A 107 -10.05 5.83 -8.49
CA LEU A 107 -11.34 6.17 -7.90
C LEU A 107 -11.25 7.42 -7.01
N TRP A 108 -10.19 7.50 -6.21
CA TRP A 108 -9.87 8.64 -5.34
C TRP A 108 -8.37 8.92 -5.42
N LYS A 109 -7.94 10.12 -5.03
CA LYS A 109 -6.54 10.42 -4.66
C LYS A 109 -6.04 9.35 -3.66
N PRO A 110 -5.01 8.55 -3.99
CA PRO A 110 -4.43 7.61 -3.05
C PRO A 110 -3.91 8.35 -1.81
N ASN A 111 -4.46 7.99 -0.66
CA ASN A 111 -4.04 8.49 0.64
C ASN A 111 -4.40 7.42 1.66
N VAL A 112 -3.39 6.89 2.37
CA VAL A 112 -3.55 5.73 3.23
C VAL A 112 -3.19 6.09 4.66
N VAL A 113 -4.13 5.86 5.56
CA VAL A 113 -3.93 5.95 7.01
C VAL A 113 -3.82 4.54 7.57
N ILE A 114 -2.72 4.25 8.28
CA ILE A 114 -2.55 2.98 8.99
C ILE A 114 -3.03 3.16 10.42
N ALA A 115 -4.06 2.42 10.82
CA ALA A 115 -4.67 2.46 12.14
C ALA A 115 -4.39 1.16 12.89
N LYS A 116 -3.52 1.24 13.92
CA LYS A 116 -3.23 0.11 14.82
C LYS A 116 -4.39 -0.23 15.73
N SER A 117 -5.08 0.79 16.25
CA SER A 117 -6.23 0.60 17.14
C SER A 117 -7.46 0.17 16.36
N LYS A 118 -8.11 -0.91 16.81
CA LYS A 118 -9.38 -1.39 16.25
C LYS A 118 -10.49 -0.33 16.34
N ILE A 119 -10.49 0.49 17.40
CA ILE A 119 -11.48 1.56 17.59
C ILE A 119 -11.26 2.63 16.52
N LEU A 120 -10.02 3.13 16.42
CA LEU A 120 -9.64 4.11 15.41
C LEU A 120 -9.93 3.60 14.00
N PHE A 121 -9.53 2.36 13.69
CA PHE A 121 -9.84 1.72 12.41
C PHE A 121 -11.33 1.75 12.10
N ASN A 122 -12.21 1.37 13.04
CA ASN A 122 -13.65 1.36 12.81
C ASN A 122 -14.22 2.76 12.54
N ILE A 123 -13.76 3.77 13.28
CA ILE A 123 -14.19 5.17 13.10
C ILE A 123 -13.75 5.67 11.73
N LEU A 124 -12.46 5.55 11.41
CA LEU A 124 -11.92 5.99 10.13
C LEU A 124 -12.53 5.21 8.96
N PHE A 125 -12.72 3.91 9.11
CA PHE A 125 -13.33 3.09 8.07
C PHE A 125 -14.78 3.51 7.81
N PHE A 126 -15.53 3.86 8.86
CA PHE A 126 -16.87 4.40 8.71
C PHE A 126 -16.86 5.72 7.93
N ILE A 127 -16.00 6.67 8.32
CA ILE A 127 -15.90 8.00 7.71
C ILE A 127 -15.45 7.92 6.25
N TYR A 128 -14.37 7.19 5.96
CA TYR A 128 -13.77 7.18 4.62
C TYR A 128 -14.44 6.22 3.63
N HIS A 129 -15.17 5.20 4.11
CA HIS A 129 -15.73 4.17 3.23
C HIS A 129 -17.24 4.05 3.36
N TYR A 130 -17.79 3.82 4.56
CA TYR A 130 -19.23 3.62 4.70
C TYR A 130 -20.04 4.88 4.46
N LEU A 131 -19.64 6.03 5.00
CA LEU A 131 -20.36 7.28 4.84
C LEU A 131 -20.48 7.69 3.35
N PRO A 132 -19.40 7.72 2.55
CA PRO A 132 -19.51 7.91 1.09
C PRO A 132 -20.33 6.83 0.39
N ALA A 133 -20.22 5.58 0.83
CA ALA A 133 -20.96 4.48 0.22
C ALA A 133 -22.47 4.55 0.47
N TYR A 134 -22.91 4.97 1.66
CA TYR A 134 -24.31 5.22 1.96
C TYR A 134 -24.86 6.36 1.10
N PHE A 135 -24.08 7.43 0.93
CA PHE A 135 -24.46 8.52 0.03
C PHE A 135 -24.64 8.02 -1.41
N ILE A 136 -23.66 7.28 -1.95
CA ILE A 136 -23.73 6.70 -3.30
C ILE A 136 -24.93 5.75 -3.46
N ASP A 137 -25.18 4.90 -2.45
CA ASP A 137 -26.28 3.94 -2.47
C ASP A 137 -27.65 4.63 -2.37
N CYS A 138 -27.74 5.75 -1.62
CA CYS A 138 -28.92 6.61 -1.60
C CYS A 138 -29.17 7.22 -2.98
N CYS A 139 -28.14 7.76 -3.64
CA CYS A 139 -28.26 8.26 -5.01
C CYS A 139 -28.72 7.16 -5.99
N PHE A 140 -28.17 5.95 -5.89
CA PHE A 140 -28.62 4.82 -6.71
C PHE A 140 -30.09 4.49 -6.47
N TRP A 141 -30.50 4.43 -5.20
CA TRP A 141 -31.89 4.16 -4.86
C TRP A 141 -32.86 5.20 -5.42
N ILE A 142 -32.52 6.50 -5.33
CA ILE A 142 -33.32 7.61 -5.90
C ILE A 142 -33.50 7.47 -7.41
N VAL A 143 -32.46 7.04 -8.14
CA VAL A 143 -32.54 6.83 -9.61
C VAL A 143 -33.02 5.42 -10.00
N GLY A 144 -33.64 4.67 -9.08
CA GLY A 144 -34.19 3.33 -9.32
C GLY A 144 -33.15 2.22 -9.52
N LYS A 145 -31.88 2.48 -9.20
CA LYS A 145 -30.78 1.51 -9.27
C LYS A 145 -30.60 0.79 -7.93
N LYS A 146 -30.11 -0.45 -8.00
CA LYS A 146 -29.83 -1.26 -6.81
C LYS A 146 -28.59 -0.74 -6.06
N PRO A 147 -28.67 -0.48 -4.74
CA PRO A 147 -27.53 -0.22 -3.88
C PRO A 147 -26.46 -1.31 -3.96
N ARG A 148 -25.19 -0.91 -4.07
CA ARG A 148 -24.03 -1.81 -4.21
C ARG A 148 -22.77 -1.37 -3.47
N ALA A 149 -22.57 -0.08 -3.21
CA ALA A 149 -21.33 0.44 -2.65
C ALA A 149 -21.10 -0.06 -1.22
N THR A 150 -22.11 -0.04 -0.37
CA THR A 150 -22.04 -0.55 1.01
C THR A 150 -21.73 -2.05 1.06
N LYS A 151 -22.28 -2.83 0.12
CA LYS A 151 -21.99 -4.28 0.00
C LYS A 151 -20.53 -4.54 -0.34
N ILE A 152 -19.91 -3.71 -1.18
CA ILE A 152 -18.49 -3.79 -1.50
C ILE A 152 -17.66 -3.53 -0.25
N TYR A 153 -17.91 -2.43 0.47
CA TYR A 153 -17.13 -2.10 1.66
C TYR A 153 -17.36 -3.05 2.84
N LYS A 154 -18.53 -3.71 2.92
CA LYS A 154 -18.72 -4.82 3.86
C LYS A 154 -17.74 -5.98 3.58
N LYS A 155 -17.53 -6.34 2.31
CA LYS A 155 -16.54 -7.37 1.93
C LYS A 155 -15.11 -6.92 2.23
N VAL A 156 -14.77 -5.66 1.94
CA VAL A 156 -13.46 -5.10 2.28
C VAL A 156 -13.22 -5.16 3.80
N LYS A 157 -14.19 -4.77 4.62
CA LYS A 157 -14.06 -4.81 6.07
C LYS A 157 -13.85 -6.23 6.61
N ILE A 158 -14.53 -7.23 6.05
CA ILE A 158 -14.32 -8.65 6.40
C ILE A 158 -12.88 -9.05 6.08
N MET A 159 -12.41 -8.82 4.84
CA MET A 159 -11.04 -9.11 4.44
C MET A 159 -10.00 -8.46 5.37
N MET A 160 -10.18 -7.19 5.74
CA MET A 160 -9.26 -6.50 6.64
C MET A 160 -9.29 -7.05 8.08
N ASN A 161 -10.45 -7.50 8.56
CA ASN A 161 -10.55 -8.16 9.86
C ASN A 161 -9.86 -9.52 9.86
N ASP A 162 -9.96 -10.28 8.77
CA ASP A 162 -9.29 -11.58 8.60
C ASP A 162 -7.77 -11.41 8.58
N MET A 163 -7.29 -10.33 7.94
CA MET A 163 -5.86 -10.00 7.86
C MET A 163 -5.29 -9.37 9.13
N ARG A 164 -6.14 -8.86 10.03
CA ARG A 164 -5.73 -8.11 11.23
C ARG A 164 -4.69 -8.84 12.05
N TYR A 165 -4.88 -10.15 12.30
CA TYR A 165 -3.95 -10.93 13.13
C TYR A 165 -2.54 -10.90 12.53
N PHE A 166 -2.43 -11.05 11.21
CA PHE A 166 -1.16 -11.00 10.49
C PHE A 166 -0.57 -9.59 10.41
N ALA A 167 -1.41 -8.57 10.38
CA ALA A 167 -0.99 -7.17 10.24
C ALA A 167 -0.69 -6.46 11.56
N THR A 168 -0.96 -7.09 12.71
CA THR A 168 -0.78 -6.51 14.05
C THR A 168 0.02 -7.39 15.02
N THR A 169 0.50 -8.54 14.55
CA THR A 169 1.33 -9.46 15.34
C THR A 169 2.70 -9.56 14.71
N ASP A 170 3.76 -9.40 15.50
CA ASP A 170 5.13 -9.66 15.08
C ASP A 170 5.39 -11.16 15.14
N PHE A 171 5.69 -11.78 14.00
CA PHE A 171 5.98 -13.20 13.93
C PHE A 171 7.47 -13.41 13.74
N LYS A 172 8.03 -14.29 14.59
CA LYS A 172 9.42 -14.73 14.48
C LYS A 172 9.42 -16.17 14.04
N PHE A 173 10.06 -16.43 12.89
CA PHE A 173 10.21 -17.76 12.33
C PHE A 173 11.68 -18.13 12.27
N ASP A 174 11.97 -19.39 12.60
CA ASP A 174 13.27 -19.97 12.36
C ASP A 174 13.42 -20.31 10.87
N ASN A 175 14.45 -19.76 10.24
CA ASN A 175 14.79 -19.97 8.83
C ASN A 175 16.16 -20.64 8.62
N ARG A 176 16.74 -21.27 9.66
CA ARG A 176 18.04 -21.95 9.56
C ARG A 176 18.10 -22.97 8.43
N ASN A 177 17.03 -23.76 8.26
CA ASN A 177 16.97 -24.76 7.20
C ASN A 177 16.99 -24.15 5.79
N VAL A 178 16.35 -22.98 5.60
CA VAL A 178 16.38 -22.27 4.31
C VAL A 178 17.78 -21.74 4.02
N LYS A 179 18.44 -21.13 5.01
CA LYS A 179 19.82 -20.64 4.86
C LYS A 179 20.77 -21.78 4.51
N ALA A 180 20.67 -22.90 5.20
CA ALA A 180 21.46 -24.09 4.91
C ALA A 180 21.17 -24.64 3.49
N LEU A 181 19.91 -24.59 3.05
CA LEU A 181 19.52 -25.00 1.70
C LEU A 181 20.20 -24.13 0.64
N ILE A 182 20.17 -22.79 0.78
CA ILE A 182 20.87 -21.85 -0.12
C ILE A 182 22.37 -22.14 -0.15
N SER A 183 23.00 -22.31 1.02
CA SER A 183 24.43 -22.58 1.12
C SER A 183 24.85 -23.92 0.52
N SER A 184 23.94 -24.89 0.43
CA SER A 184 24.21 -26.22 -0.12
C SER A 184 24.18 -26.30 -1.65
N GLN A 185 23.65 -25.28 -2.33
CA GLN A 185 23.58 -25.23 -3.80
C GLN A 185 24.95 -24.91 -4.41
N SER A 186 25.20 -25.42 -5.63
CA SER A 186 26.31 -24.96 -6.45
C SER A 186 26.08 -23.52 -6.91
N ASP A 187 27.11 -22.86 -7.42
CA ASP A 187 26.97 -21.47 -7.87
C ASP A 187 26.09 -21.37 -9.13
N GLU A 188 26.10 -22.40 -9.98
CA GLU A 188 25.18 -22.51 -11.11
C GLU A 188 23.72 -22.64 -10.64
N ASP A 189 23.44 -23.51 -9.67
CA ASP A 189 22.10 -23.71 -9.13
C ASP A 189 21.59 -22.46 -8.38
N LYS A 190 22.47 -21.70 -7.72
CA LYS A 190 22.10 -20.42 -7.08
C LYS A 190 21.68 -19.38 -8.12
N GLN A 191 22.29 -19.37 -9.30
CA GLN A 191 21.92 -18.46 -10.38
C GLN A 191 20.61 -18.89 -11.04
N LEU A 192 20.45 -20.19 -11.35
CA LEU A 192 19.27 -20.72 -12.03
C LEU A 192 18.01 -20.74 -11.15
N PHE A 193 18.17 -21.05 -9.86
CA PHE A 193 17.08 -21.15 -8.90
C PHE A 193 17.31 -20.18 -7.75
N ASN A 194 17.50 -18.89 -8.06
CA ASN A 194 17.76 -17.90 -7.02
C ASN A 194 16.53 -17.67 -6.14
N PHE A 195 16.69 -17.86 -4.83
CA PHE A 195 15.72 -17.45 -3.81
C PHE A 195 16.37 -16.77 -2.60
N ASP A 196 17.62 -16.33 -2.75
CA ASP A 196 18.29 -15.49 -1.77
C ASP A 196 17.81 -14.04 -1.91
N ILE A 197 17.15 -13.55 -0.86
CA ILE A 197 16.56 -12.20 -0.80
C ILE A 197 17.37 -11.25 0.08
N THR A 198 18.61 -11.61 0.44
CA THR A 198 19.49 -10.81 1.31
C THR A 198 19.69 -9.39 0.81
N ASN A 199 19.76 -9.23 -0.50
CA ASN A 199 20.00 -7.95 -1.16
C ASN A 199 18.79 -7.44 -1.94
N ILE A 200 17.58 -7.90 -1.63
CA ILE A 200 16.38 -7.43 -2.34
C ILE A 200 16.20 -5.92 -2.17
N ASN A 201 16.04 -5.21 -3.29
CA ASN A 201 15.67 -3.80 -3.28
C ASN A 201 14.14 -3.69 -3.26
N TRP A 202 13.57 -3.40 -2.08
CA TRP A 202 12.13 -3.26 -1.92
C TRP A 202 11.52 -2.15 -2.78
N ASN A 203 12.24 -1.06 -3.04
CA ASN A 203 11.74 0.01 -3.89
C ASN A 203 11.57 -0.45 -5.34
N ASP A 204 12.58 -1.16 -5.87
CA ASP A 204 12.52 -1.69 -7.24
C ASP A 204 11.46 -2.79 -7.35
N TYR A 205 11.36 -3.66 -6.35
CA TYR A 205 10.30 -4.67 -6.27
C TYR A 205 8.90 -4.05 -6.29
N PHE A 206 8.66 -3.00 -5.50
CA PHE A 206 7.37 -2.31 -5.50
C PHE A 206 7.11 -1.56 -6.81
N LEU A 207 8.12 -0.92 -7.40
CA LEU A 207 7.99 -0.26 -8.69
C LEU A 207 7.55 -1.24 -9.78
N ILE A 208 8.25 -2.37 -9.90
CA ILE A 208 7.92 -3.44 -10.84
C ILE A 208 6.52 -4.00 -10.56
N SER A 209 6.15 -4.17 -9.29
CA SER A 209 4.81 -4.62 -8.88
C SER A 209 3.71 -3.63 -9.26
N ILE A 210 3.95 -2.32 -9.15
CA ILE A 210 3.00 -1.26 -9.55
C ILE A 210 2.79 -1.29 -11.08
N LEU A 211 3.88 -1.35 -11.84
CA LEU A 211 3.84 -1.43 -13.30
C LEU A 211 3.12 -2.71 -13.76
N GLY A 212 3.46 -3.84 -13.16
CA GLY A 212 2.81 -5.13 -13.42
C GLY A 212 1.33 -5.13 -13.06
N THR A 213 0.94 -4.48 -11.95
CA THR A 213 -0.47 -4.28 -11.59
C THR A 213 -1.23 -3.52 -12.67
N LYS A 214 -0.68 -2.39 -13.14
CA LYS A 214 -1.29 -1.58 -14.20
C LYS A 214 -1.46 -2.38 -15.49
N LYS A 215 -0.43 -3.12 -15.88
CA LYS A 215 -0.40 -3.89 -17.14
C LYS A 215 -1.25 -5.16 -17.10
N TYR A 216 -0.99 -6.06 -16.14
CA TYR A 216 -1.55 -7.42 -16.16
C TYR A 216 -2.89 -7.53 -15.46
N ILE A 217 -3.13 -6.73 -14.41
CA ILE A 217 -4.33 -6.83 -13.59
C ILE A 217 -5.37 -5.79 -14.01
N LEU A 218 -4.98 -4.52 -13.97
CA LEU A 218 -5.87 -3.43 -14.30
C LEU A 218 -6.09 -3.31 -15.80
N LYS A 219 -5.12 -3.72 -16.63
CA LYS A 219 -5.14 -3.51 -18.08
C LYS A 219 -5.38 -2.02 -18.39
N ASP A 220 -4.57 -1.18 -17.78
CA ASP A 220 -4.54 0.25 -18.11
C ASP A 220 -4.02 0.45 -19.53
N SER A 221 -4.34 1.60 -20.12
CA SER A 221 -3.75 2.01 -21.38
C SER A 221 -2.24 2.18 -21.24
N ASP A 222 -1.51 1.86 -22.31
CA ASP A 222 -0.08 2.18 -22.43
C ASP A 222 0.14 3.70 -22.57
N ASP A 223 -0.89 4.48 -22.91
CA ASP A 223 -0.85 5.95 -22.90
C ASP A 223 -1.00 6.49 -21.47
N ALA A 224 0.13 6.86 -20.87
CA ALA A 224 0.18 7.44 -19.53
C ALA A 224 -0.65 8.74 -19.37
N THR A 225 -0.97 9.45 -20.45
CA THR A 225 -1.75 10.69 -20.37
C THR A 225 -3.20 10.43 -19.94
N ILE A 226 -3.74 9.24 -20.19
CA ILE A 226 -5.09 8.86 -19.77
C ILE A 226 -5.16 8.80 -18.24
N GLY A 227 -4.22 8.09 -17.61
CA GLY A 227 -4.10 8.00 -16.16
C GLY A 227 -3.86 9.36 -15.52
N GLN A 228 -3.03 10.21 -16.14
CA GLN A 228 -2.79 11.58 -15.66
C GLN A 228 -4.05 12.46 -15.73
N LYS A 229 -4.78 12.44 -16.85
CA LYS A 229 -6.06 13.16 -16.98
C LYS A 229 -7.08 12.65 -15.97
N ARG A 230 -7.12 11.33 -15.73
CA ARG A 230 -7.98 10.73 -14.70
C ARG A 230 -7.60 11.24 -13.31
N HIS A 231 -6.31 11.24 -12.98
CA HIS A 231 -5.81 11.75 -11.71
C HIS A 231 -6.23 13.21 -11.47
N GLN A 232 -6.05 14.08 -12.47
CA GLN A 232 -6.44 15.49 -12.37
C GLN A 232 -7.94 15.68 -12.14
N LYS A 233 -8.78 14.94 -12.87
CA LYS A 233 -10.23 14.94 -12.62
C LYS A 233 -10.55 14.52 -11.18
N VAL A 234 -9.93 13.43 -10.72
CA VAL A 234 -10.12 12.94 -9.35
C VAL A 234 -9.69 13.97 -8.31
N LEU A 235 -8.55 14.65 -8.49
CA LEU A 235 -8.11 15.73 -7.60
C LEU A 235 -9.14 16.85 -7.53
N HIS A 236 -9.62 17.33 -8.67
CA HIS A 236 -10.60 18.41 -8.74
C HIS A 236 -11.89 18.08 -7.98
N PHE A 237 -12.42 16.85 -8.11
CA PHE A 237 -13.65 16.44 -7.41
C PHE A 237 -13.43 16.03 -5.95
N SER A 238 -12.22 15.60 -5.56
CA SER A 238 -11.92 15.14 -4.20
C SER A 238 -11.45 16.25 -3.25
N GLN A 239 -10.90 17.34 -3.77
CA GLN A 239 -10.44 18.49 -2.97
C GLN A 239 -11.53 19.05 -2.02
N PRO A 240 -12.78 19.31 -2.43
CA PRO A 240 -13.81 19.83 -1.51
C PRO A 240 -14.17 18.87 -0.37
N MET A 241 -14.17 17.55 -0.63
CA MET A 241 -14.46 16.51 0.38
C MET A 241 -13.32 16.32 1.39
N THR A 242 -12.09 16.64 1.00
CA THR A 242 -10.90 16.52 1.86
C THR A 242 -10.86 17.64 2.92
N PHE A 243 -11.38 18.83 2.59
CA PHE A 243 -11.52 19.95 3.56
C PHE A 243 -12.44 19.59 4.74
N LEU A 244 -13.58 18.94 4.48
CA LEU A 244 -14.51 18.51 5.53
C LEU A 244 -13.92 17.44 6.46
N THR A 245 -13.08 16.56 5.90
CA THR A 245 -12.39 15.53 6.70
C THR A 245 -11.25 16.14 7.52
N VAL A 246 -10.41 17.01 6.97
CA VAL A 246 -9.32 17.67 7.72
C VAL A 246 -9.84 18.47 8.93
N ILE A 247 -10.97 19.17 8.79
CA ILE A 247 -11.63 19.87 9.91
C ILE A 247 -12.06 18.87 11.00
N SER A 248 -12.55 17.69 10.63
CA SER A 248 -12.91 16.63 11.59
C SER A 248 -11.70 15.96 12.27
N TYR A 249 -10.50 16.03 11.66
CA TYR A 249 -9.27 15.43 12.19
C TYR A 249 -8.47 16.33 13.13
N GLN A 250 -8.63 17.66 13.06
CA GLN A 250 -7.88 18.61 13.90
C GLN A 250 -7.97 18.32 15.42
N PRO A 251 -9.14 17.95 16.00
CA PRO A 251 -9.23 17.63 17.42
C PRO A 251 -8.52 16.32 17.80
N LEU A 252 -8.61 15.30 16.95
CA LEU A 252 -8.04 13.97 17.20
C LEU A 252 -6.51 13.96 17.09
N VAL A 253 -5.96 14.62 16.07
CA VAL A 253 -4.51 14.80 15.93
C VAL A 253 -3.93 15.61 17.08
N LYS A 254 -4.65 16.64 17.54
CA LYS A 254 -4.28 17.43 18.72
C LYS A 254 -4.27 16.57 20.00
N SER A 255 -5.24 15.69 20.19
CA SER A 255 -5.28 14.79 21.36
C SER A 255 -4.12 13.79 21.38
N HIS A 256 -3.79 13.18 20.23
CA HIS A 256 -2.73 12.19 20.11
C HIS A 256 -1.32 12.81 20.23
N TYR A 257 -1.14 14.03 19.71
CA TYR A 257 0.09 14.80 19.87
C TYR A 257 0.32 15.23 21.33
N ILE A 258 -0.74 15.60 22.06
CA ILE A 258 -0.67 15.94 23.49
C ILE A 258 -0.29 14.70 24.32
N GLU A 259 -0.81 13.52 23.97
CA GLU A 259 -0.43 12.25 24.62
C GLU A 259 1.02 11.87 24.34
N SER A 260 1.49 11.91 23.08
CA SER A 260 2.87 11.51 22.78
C SER A 260 3.93 12.45 23.37
N ASN A 261 3.65 13.75 23.50
CA ASN A 261 4.58 14.71 24.12
C ASN A 261 4.60 14.64 25.66
N LYS A 262 3.57 14.08 26.30
CA LYS A 262 3.63 13.74 27.72
C LYS A 262 4.59 12.58 27.99
N GLU A 263 4.75 11.67 27.03
CA GLU A 263 5.65 10.51 27.14
C GLU A 263 7.12 10.83 26.82
N THR A 264 7.39 11.80 25.94
CA THR A 264 8.76 12.05 25.42
C THR A 264 9.48 13.26 26.00
N ASN A 265 8.82 14.08 26.84
CA ASN A 265 9.37 15.27 27.51
C ASN A 265 10.11 16.27 26.59
N GLN A 266 9.82 16.25 25.28
CA GLN A 266 10.38 17.17 24.29
C GLN A 266 9.42 18.35 24.05
N ARG A 267 9.87 19.57 24.40
CA ARG A 267 9.15 20.81 24.07
C ARG A 267 9.48 21.25 22.64
N VAL A 268 8.75 20.74 21.67
CA VAL A 268 8.65 21.36 20.34
C VAL A 268 7.25 21.98 20.22
N SER A 269 7.16 23.25 19.84
CA SER A 269 5.87 23.96 19.76
C SER A 269 4.99 23.32 18.67
N PHE A 270 3.73 23.01 19.00
CA PHE A 270 2.70 22.47 18.10
C PHE A 270 2.56 23.32 16.81
N HIS A 271 2.76 24.63 16.92
CA HIS A 271 2.73 25.60 15.83
C HIS A 271 3.95 25.54 14.90
N THR A 272 5.02 24.82 15.25
CA THR A 272 6.21 24.71 14.39
C THR A 272 6.22 23.40 13.60
N ALA A 273 5.58 22.34 14.10
CA ALA A 273 5.54 21.02 13.46
C ALA A 273 4.37 20.85 12.48
N VAL A 274 3.18 21.37 12.81
CA VAL A 274 1.98 21.26 11.95
C VAL A 274 2.10 22.24 10.78
N THR A 275 2.56 23.46 11.04
CA THR A 275 2.66 24.55 10.06
C THR A 275 3.72 24.23 8.99
N ARG A 276 4.89 23.69 9.36
CA ARG A 276 5.97 23.43 8.37
C ARG A 276 5.65 22.34 7.33
N ILE A 277 4.76 21.39 7.64
CA ILE A 277 4.38 20.31 6.71
C ILE A 277 3.10 20.66 5.93
N SER A 278 2.16 21.40 6.54
CA SER A 278 0.90 21.75 5.90
C SER A 278 0.88 23.12 5.23
N THR A 279 1.52 24.16 5.77
CA THR A 279 1.42 25.51 5.20
C THR A 279 2.41 25.75 4.08
N GLU A 280 3.66 25.26 4.12
CA GLU A 280 4.61 25.48 3.00
C GLU A 280 4.04 24.99 1.66
N LYS A 281 3.42 23.80 1.62
CA LYS A 281 2.78 23.28 0.40
C LYS A 281 1.41 23.88 0.10
N VAL A 282 0.64 24.29 1.12
CA VAL A 282 -0.70 24.87 0.91
C VAL A 282 -0.61 26.33 0.51
N GLU A 283 0.33 27.10 1.05
CA GLU A 283 0.65 28.48 0.67
C GLU A 283 1.28 28.53 -0.72
N GLU A 284 2.19 27.60 -1.07
CA GLU A 284 2.76 27.51 -2.42
C GLU A 284 1.67 27.16 -3.46
N HIS A 285 0.75 26.24 -3.14
CA HIS A 285 -0.40 25.93 -4.01
C HIS A 285 -1.46 27.04 -4.05
N LEU A 286 -1.71 27.76 -2.94
CA LEU A 286 -2.60 28.93 -2.91
C LEU A 286 -1.98 30.10 -3.68
N TYR A 287 -0.67 30.31 -3.58
CA TYR A 287 0.07 31.33 -4.32
C TYR A 287 0.02 31.04 -5.82
N HIS A 288 0.29 29.80 -6.25
CA HIS A 288 0.14 29.39 -7.65
C HIS A 288 -1.31 29.45 -8.13
N PHE A 289 -2.29 29.10 -7.29
CA PHE A 289 -3.71 29.16 -7.61
C PHE A 289 -4.20 30.61 -7.81
N ILE A 290 -3.87 31.51 -6.88
CA ILE A 290 -4.21 32.95 -6.95
C ILE A 290 -3.51 33.60 -8.15
N HIS A 291 -2.24 33.29 -8.38
CA HIS A 291 -1.46 33.89 -9.47
C HIS A 291 -1.86 33.35 -10.86
N HIS A 292 -2.33 32.10 -10.94
CA HIS A 292 -2.89 31.52 -12.18
C HIS A 292 -4.29 32.05 -12.49
N TYR A 293 -5.10 32.36 -11.47
CA TYR A 293 -6.43 32.95 -11.65
C TYR A 293 -6.37 34.45 -11.98
N GLN A 294 -5.50 35.23 -11.31
CA GLN A 294 -5.31 36.65 -11.61
C GLN A 294 -4.76 36.89 -13.02
N LYS A 295 -3.95 35.95 -13.57
CA LYS A 295 -3.50 36.01 -14.96
C LYS A 295 -4.59 35.69 -16.00
N ARG A 296 -5.70 35.05 -15.62
CA ARG A 296 -6.81 34.75 -16.55
C ARG A 296 -7.87 35.85 -16.61
N GLU A 297 -8.02 36.67 -15.57
CA GLU A 297 -8.95 37.81 -15.61
C GLU A 297 -8.39 39.04 -16.34
N LEU A 298 -7.08 39.16 -16.50
CA LEU A 298 -6.43 40.27 -17.24
C LEU A 298 -6.44 40.11 -18.78
N TYR A 299 -7.00 39.03 -19.33
CA TYR A 299 -7.12 38.82 -20.78
C TYR A 299 -8.58 38.73 -21.27
N LEU A 300 -9.56 39.13 -20.45
CA LEU A 300 -10.97 39.15 -20.83
C LEU A 300 -11.60 40.56 -20.88
N HIS A 301 -10.79 41.61 -20.67
CA HIS A 301 -11.20 43.00 -20.87
C HIS A 301 -10.08 43.85 -21.47
N VAL A 302 -9.72 43.60 -22.73
CA VAL A 302 -9.38 44.59 -23.79
C VAL A 302 -9.67 43.93 -25.14
#